data_AF-A0A956ER70-F1
#
_entry.id   AF-A0A956ER70-F1
#
_cell.length_a   1.000
_cell.length_b   1.000
_cell.length_c   1.000
_cell.angle_alpha   90.00
_cell.angle_beta   90.00
_cell.angle_gamma   90.00
#
_symmetry.space_group_name_H-M   'P 1'
#
loop_
_entity.id
_entity.type
_entity.pdbx_description
1 polymer ?
#
loop_
_entity_poly.entity_id
_entity_poly.type
_entity_poly.pdbx_seq_one_letter_code
_entity_poly.pdbx_strand_id
1 'polypeptide(L)'
;LASFHEQLRLLQALVPNPALVLDADAFAPRPASWLRDLAESEVPPAPNTLYSIHAVTGEAEEDVWLHTHGMLRTGYPELDLLGVPQADSNLGAELLGRVAALFLNQGAPAPGERFEIGRDLDLAWLAWEDGLERFPGASVGGSGDREDDAHTGLRAILVAPTQEGYESVLRHLPTLRDNPLLYVSHAETQRMMLLASERLPRFLNLLGAHAADPGWAFLVKLGYPVDDQPDGGKEHLWFQVHGLVGGEIDATLTNQPFAVALQLGQRGLHSLDKLTDWTIVSPFGRFDPDAILNLERKLLRGATLN
;
A
#
# COMPACT_ATOMS: atom_id res chain seq x y z
N LEU A 1 -9.27 6.61 9.19
CA LEU A 1 -9.04 7.29 7.89
C LEU A 1 -9.88 8.55 7.73
N ALA A 2 -11.22 8.48 7.84
CA ALA A 2 -12.10 9.64 7.65
C ALA A 2 -11.71 10.86 8.53
N SER A 3 -11.45 10.65 9.82
CA SER A 3 -11.03 11.75 10.71
C SER A 3 -9.72 12.43 10.27
N PHE A 4 -8.76 11.67 9.75
CA PHE A 4 -7.51 12.22 9.22
C PHE A 4 -7.75 13.00 7.91
N HIS A 5 -8.64 12.50 7.05
CA HIS A 5 -9.04 13.21 5.83
C HIS A 5 -9.68 14.57 6.15
N GLU A 6 -10.56 14.63 7.15
CA GLU A 6 -11.16 15.87 7.62
C GLU A 6 -10.12 16.85 8.19
N GLN A 7 -9.09 16.35 8.88
CA GLN A 7 -7.95 17.18 9.31
C GLN A 7 -7.21 17.78 8.11
N LEU A 8 -6.94 17.00 7.06
CA LEU A 8 -6.30 17.50 5.84
C LEU A 8 -7.17 18.56 5.14
N ARG A 9 -8.49 18.33 5.05
CA ARG A 9 -9.45 19.30 4.49
C ARG A 9 -9.46 20.60 5.29
N LEU A 10 -9.47 20.51 6.62
CA LEU A 10 -9.40 21.68 7.50
C LEU A 10 -8.07 22.44 7.30
N LEU A 11 -6.93 21.73 7.25
CA LEU A 11 -5.63 22.35 7.02
C LEU A 11 -5.57 23.09 5.68
N GLN A 12 -6.11 22.48 4.61
CA GLN A 12 -6.18 23.09 3.30
C GLN A 12 -7.09 24.33 3.27
N ALA A 13 -8.18 24.34 4.06
CA ALA A 13 -9.06 25.50 4.20
C ALA A 13 -8.41 26.64 4.99
N LEU A 14 -7.66 26.32 6.05
CA LEU A 14 -6.96 27.30 6.90
C LEU A 14 -5.75 27.92 6.19
N VAL A 15 -5.03 27.13 5.40
CA VAL A 15 -3.84 27.57 4.66
C VAL A 15 -3.98 27.18 3.19
N PRO A 16 -4.67 28.00 2.36
CA PRO A 16 -4.97 27.64 0.97
C PRO A 16 -3.75 27.45 0.06
N ASN A 17 -2.65 28.17 0.36
CA ASN A 17 -1.42 28.16 -0.43
C ASN A 17 -0.20 27.83 0.45
N PRO A 18 -0.10 26.61 1.00
CA PRO A 18 1.06 26.23 1.78
C PRO A 18 2.28 26.08 0.88
N ALA A 19 3.48 26.33 1.41
CA ALA A 19 4.72 26.02 0.70
C ALA A 19 5.06 24.52 0.77
N LEU A 20 4.86 23.93 1.95
CA LEU A 20 5.12 22.53 2.30
C LEU A 20 4.17 22.13 3.43
N VAL A 21 3.86 20.85 3.54
CA VAL A 21 3.25 20.24 4.73
C VAL A 21 4.29 19.34 5.39
N LEU A 22 4.46 19.48 6.70
CA LEU A 22 5.31 18.59 7.47
C LEU A 22 4.42 17.72 8.34
N ASP A 23 4.38 16.43 8.05
CA ASP A 23 3.78 15.43 8.93
C ASP A 23 4.86 15.03 9.96
N ALA A 24 4.80 15.64 11.14
CA ALA A 24 5.81 15.43 12.18
C ALA A 24 5.76 14.00 12.75
N ASP A 25 4.57 13.43 12.92
CA ASP A 25 4.40 12.08 13.48
C ASP A 25 4.98 11.01 12.54
N ALA A 26 4.81 11.20 11.22
CA ALA A 26 5.32 10.28 10.20
C ALA A 26 6.70 10.70 9.65
N PHE A 27 7.33 11.75 10.19
CA PHE A 27 8.60 12.29 9.69
C PHE A 27 8.61 12.58 8.18
N ALA A 28 7.45 12.95 7.62
CA ALA A 28 7.24 12.99 6.18
C ALA A 28 7.00 14.42 5.68
N PRO A 29 7.95 15.04 4.95
CA PRO A 29 7.67 16.26 4.20
C PRO A 29 6.81 15.95 2.97
N ARG A 30 5.71 16.67 2.83
CA ARG A 30 4.75 16.53 1.73
C ARG A 30 4.63 17.84 0.95
N PRO A 31 4.59 17.79 -0.39
CA PRO A 31 4.39 18.99 -1.20
C PRO A 31 2.99 19.57 -0.98
N ALA A 32 2.83 20.88 -1.17
CA ALA A 32 1.53 21.54 -1.11
C ALA A 32 0.46 20.91 -2.04
N SER A 33 0.89 20.43 -3.21
CA SER A 33 0.01 19.74 -4.16
C SER A 33 -0.60 18.44 -3.60
N TRP A 34 0.11 17.75 -2.69
CA TRP A 34 -0.40 16.53 -2.06
C TRP A 34 -1.53 16.86 -1.09
N LEU A 35 -1.43 17.96 -0.34
CA LEU A 35 -2.51 18.38 0.57
C LEU A 35 -3.77 18.73 -0.22
N ARG A 36 -3.64 19.52 -1.28
CA ARG A 36 -4.75 19.87 -2.16
C ARG A 36 -5.41 18.64 -2.77
N ASP A 37 -4.62 17.75 -3.37
CA ASP A 37 -5.13 16.53 -4.02
C ASP A 37 -5.90 15.62 -3.06
N LEU A 38 -5.43 15.47 -1.82
CA LEU A 38 -6.15 14.70 -0.81
C LEU A 38 -7.37 15.44 -0.25
N ALA A 39 -7.29 16.75 -0.05
CA ALA A 39 -8.41 17.54 0.47
C ALA A 39 -9.58 17.63 -0.53
N GLU A 40 -9.29 17.70 -1.83
CA GLU A 40 -10.27 17.74 -2.93
C GLU A 40 -10.91 16.37 -3.20
N SER A 41 -10.23 15.28 -2.87
CA SER A 41 -10.76 13.92 -2.95
C SER A 41 -11.99 13.77 -2.04
N GLU A 42 -13.03 13.09 -2.52
CA GLU A 42 -14.16 12.62 -1.70
C GLU A 42 -13.83 11.30 -1.01
N VAL A 43 -12.88 10.56 -1.57
CA VAL A 43 -12.43 9.30 -1.00
C VAL A 43 -11.32 9.55 0.02
N PRO A 44 -11.38 8.97 1.23
CA PRO A 44 -10.30 9.07 2.20
C PRO A 44 -8.96 8.55 1.68
N PRO A 45 -7.83 9.09 2.16
CA PRO A 45 -6.51 8.61 1.77
C PRO A 45 -6.27 7.17 2.24
N ALA A 46 -5.35 6.48 1.55
CA ALA A 46 -4.91 5.14 1.91
C ALA A 46 -4.31 5.07 3.33
N PRO A 47 -4.38 3.92 4.01
CA PRO A 47 -3.77 3.71 5.33
C PRO A 47 -2.29 4.11 5.42
N ASN A 48 -1.50 3.84 4.38
CA ASN A 48 -0.08 4.21 4.29
C ASN A 48 0.19 5.72 4.22
N THR A 49 -0.86 6.54 4.21
CA THR A 49 -0.74 8.01 4.33
C THR A 49 -0.53 8.42 5.79
N LEU A 50 -0.96 7.58 6.75
CA LEU A 50 -0.88 7.84 8.18
C LEU A 50 0.49 7.50 8.80
N TYR A 51 1.39 6.86 8.07
CA TYR A 51 2.69 6.52 8.60
C TYR A 51 3.75 6.56 7.49
N SER A 52 5.01 6.58 7.90
CA SER A 52 6.15 6.24 7.05
C SER A 52 6.75 4.92 7.51
N ILE A 53 7.47 4.25 6.62
CA ILE A 53 8.32 3.11 6.98
C ILE A 53 9.75 3.57 6.79
N HIS A 54 10.52 3.53 7.86
CA HIS A 54 11.95 3.81 7.85
C HIS A 54 12.74 2.50 7.83
N ALA A 55 13.92 2.58 7.25
CA ALA A 55 14.88 1.49 7.17
C ALA A 55 16.20 1.98 7.77
N VAL A 56 16.63 1.35 8.86
CA VAL A 56 17.92 1.62 9.50
C VAL A 56 18.85 0.44 9.26
N THR A 57 20.06 0.71 8.79
CA THR A 57 21.07 -0.31 8.47
C THR A 57 22.23 -0.21 9.46
N GLY A 58 22.72 -1.36 9.95
CA GLY A 58 23.90 -1.40 10.80
C GLY A 58 25.21 -1.11 10.06
N GLU A 59 26.29 -0.90 10.79
CA GLU A 59 27.63 -0.60 10.24
C GLU A 59 28.20 -1.71 9.34
N ALA A 60 27.74 -2.96 9.53
CA ALA A 60 28.17 -4.11 8.75
C ALA A 60 27.33 -4.35 7.47
N GLU A 61 26.27 -3.55 7.20
CA GLU A 61 25.36 -3.66 6.04
C GLU A 61 24.69 -5.06 5.82
N GLU A 62 24.60 -5.92 6.84
CA GLU A 62 24.05 -7.28 6.66
C GLU A 62 22.52 -7.37 6.93
N ASP A 63 21.99 -6.57 7.86
CA ASP A 63 20.58 -6.56 8.24
C ASP A 63 20.00 -5.15 8.43
N VAL A 64 18.68 -5.07 8.35
CA VAL A 64 17.88 -3.85 8.34
C VAL A 64 16.82 -3.94 9.43
N TRP A 65 16.72 -2.88 10.23
CA TRP A 65 15.57 -2.62 11.07
C TRP A 65 14.56 -1.78 10.30
N LEU A 66 13.42 -2.40 9.98
CA LEU A 66 12.29 -1.67 9.39
C LEU A 66 11.31 -1.31 10.48
N HIS A 67 10.85 -0.07 10.48
CA HIS A 67 9.84 0.35 11.44
C HIS A 67 8.92 1.45 10.94
N THR A 68 7.71 1.53 11.50
CA THR A 68 6.83 2.68 11.25
C THR A 68 7.19 3.89 12.11
N HIS A 69 6.84 5.06 11.59
CA HIS A 69 6.51 6.25 12.37
C HIS A 69 5.14 6.79 11.98
N GLY A 70 4.33 7.16 12.96
CA GLY A 70 3.03 7.80 12.77
C GLY A 70 1.84 6.88 13.04
N MET A 71 2.06 5.63 13.46
CA MET A 71 0.99 4.75 13.92
C MET A 71 0.49 5.15 15.32
N LEU A 72 1.36 5.67 16.19
CA LEU A 72 0.99 6.02 17.57
C LEU A 72 -0.17 7.05 17.64
N ARG A 73 -0.25 7.97 16.68
CA ARG A 73 -1.35 8.96 16.62
C ARG A 73 -2.73 8.33 16.39
N THR A 74 -2.78 7.07 15.97
CA THR A 74 -4.02 6.32 15.77
C THR A 74 -4.34 5.42 16.97
N GLY A 75 -3.54 5.46 18.03
CA GLY A 75 -3.70 4.62 19.22
C GLY A 75 -3.19 3.18 19.05
N TYR A 76 -2.48 2.88 17.96
CA TYR A 76 -1.87 1.58 17.71
C TYR A 76 -0.34 1.66 17.86
N PRO A 77 0.34 0.54 18.19
CA PRO A 77 1.79 0.53 18.31
C PRO A 77 2.49 0.91 16.99
N GLU A 78 3.66 1.52 17.07
CA GLU A 78 4.60 1.46 15.94
C GLU A 78 4.99 0.00 15.69
N LEU A 79 5.17 -0.38 14.44
CA LEU A 79 5.51 -1.75 14.06
C LEU A 79 7.00 -1.85 13.76
N ASP A 80 7.62 -2.93 14.23
CA ASP A 80 9.04 -3.22 14.04
C ASP A 80 9.22 -4.59 13.37
N LEU A 81 10.10 -4.64 12.37
CA LEU A 81 10.70 -5.86 11.83
C LEU A 81 12.21 -5.79 12.03
N LEU A 82 12.75 -6.77 12.74
CA LEU A 82 14.17 -6.86 13.08
C LEU A 82 14.90 -7.86 12.19
N GLY A 83 16.19 -7.59 11.92
CA GLY A 83 17.08 -8.52 11.25
C GLY A 83 16.75 -8.79 9.78
N VAL A 84 16.01 -7.90 9.11
CA VAL A 84 15.59 -8.12 7.71
C VAL A 84 16.82 -8.03 6.81
N PRO A 85 17.14 -9.05 5.99
CA PRO A 85 18.26 -8.94 5.06
C PRO A 85 18.08 -7.74 4.13
N GLN A 86 19.14 -7.00 3.84
CA GLN A 86 19.06 -5.78 3.01
C GLN A 86 18.39 -6.04 1.65
N ALA A 87 18.69 -7.20 1.04
CA ALA A 87 18.11 -7.64 -0.22
C ALA A 87 16.57 -7.83 -0.16
N ASP A 88 16.01 -8.08 1.02
CA ASP A 88 14.58 -8.31 1.26
C ASP A 88 13.89 -7.12 1.92
N SER A 89 14.58 -5.98 2.10
CA SER A 89 14.04 -4.80 2.79
C SER A 89 12.71 -4.31 2.20
N ASN A 90 12.54 -4.36 0.88
CA ASN A 90 11.27 -4.03 0.22
C ASN A 90 10.15 -5.02 0.56
N LEU A 91 10.43 -6.33 0.66
CA LEU A 91 9.46 -7.34 1.05
C LEU A 91 9.05 -7.17 2.52
N GLY A 92 10.01 -6.87 3.39
CA GLY A 92 9.75 -6.53 4.78
C GLY A 92 8.88 -5.28 4.91
N ALA A 93 9.17 -4.23 4.13
CA ALA A 93 8.39 -3.00 4.15
C ALA A 93 6.96 -3.23 3.64
N GLU A 94 6.77 -4.08 2.62
CA GLU A 94 5.43 -4.47 2.17
C GLU A 94 4.66 -5.20 3.28
N LEU A 95 5.29 -6.19 3.94
CA LEU A 95 4.67 -6.92 5.04
C LEU A 95 4.24 -5.96 6.16
N LEU A 96 5.13 -5.08 6.58
CA LEU A 96 4.89 -4.10 7.64
C LEU A 96 3.75 -3.14 7.26
N GLY A 97 3.73 -2.70 5.99
CA GLY A 97 2.64 -1.89 5.46
C GLY A 97 1.28 -2.60 5.45
N ARG A 98 1.25 -3.92 5.15
CA ARG A 98 0.03 -4.73 5.25
C ARG A 98 -0.45 -4.85 6.68
N VAL A 99 0.43 -5.13 7.63
CA VAL A 99 0.06 -5.26 9.05
C VAL A 99 -0.46 -3.92 9.58
N ALA A 100 0.19 -2.80 9.24
CA ALA A 100 -0.31 -1.48 9.59
C ALA A 100 -1.70 -1.21 8.99
N ALA A 101 -1.91 -1.57 7.72
CA ALA A 101 -3.22 -1.45 7.09
C ALA A 101 -4.28 -2.34 7.75
N LEU A 102 -3.92 -3.53 8.24
CA LEU A 102 -4.82 -4.39 9.02
C LEU A 102 -5.19 -3.72 10.34
N PHE A 103 -4.21 -3.22 11.10
CA PHE A 103 -4.45 -2.56 12.39
C PHE A 103 -5.33 -1.33 12.23
N LEU A 104 -5.08 -0.49 11.22
CA LEU A 104 -5.83 0.73 10.96
C LEU A 104 -7.28 0.47 10.50
N ASN A 105 -7.55 -0.68 9.88
CA ASN A 105 -8.88 -1.01 9.35
C ASN A 105 -9.71 -1.90 10.29
N GLN A 106 -9.06 -2.80 11.03
CA GLN A 106 -9.72 -3.86 11.79
C GLN A 106 -9.40 -3.82 13.29
N GLY A 107 -8.43 -2.99 13.69
CA GLY A 107 -7.87 -2.97 15.04
C GLY A 107 -6.64 -3.87 15.17
N ALA A 108 -5.76 -3.51 16.10
CA ALA A 108 -4.65 -4.37 16.49
C ALA A 108 -5.16 -5.51 17.39
N PRO A 109 -4.81 -6.78 17.10
CA PRO A 109 -5.01 -7.90 18.03
C PRO A 109 -4.27 -7.68 19.34
N ALA A 110 -4.59 -8.44 20.39
CA ALA A 110 -3.83 -8.37 21.64
C ALA A 110 -2.38 -8.84 21.44
N PRO A 111 -1.41 -8.37 22.24
CA PRO A 111 -0.04 -8.89 22.19
C PRO A 111 -0.03 -10.42 22.35
N GLY A 112 0.71 -11.11 21.48
CA GLY A 112 0.79 -12.57 21.42
C GLY A 112 -0.38 -13.28 20.74
N GLU A 113 -1.45 -12.56 20.40
CA GLU A 113 -2.58 -13.13 19.65
C GLU A 113 -2.18 -13.38 18.19
N ARG A 114 -2.51 -14.57 17.69
CA ARG A 114 -2.27 -14.96 16.29
C ARG A 114 -3.27 -14.25 15.37
N PHE A 115 -2.79 -13.71 14.26
CA PHE A 115 -3.59 -13.18 13.17
C PHE A 115 -2.99 -13.53 11.80
N GLU A 116 -3.84 -13.60 10.77
CA GLU A 116 -3.44 -13.91 9.40
C GLU A 116 -3.34 -12.63 8.57
N ILE A 117 -2.23 -12.46 7.84
CA ILE A 117 -2.04 -11.34 6.89
C ILE A 117 -2.11 -11.79 5.43
N GLY A 118 -2.12 -13.09 5.19
CA GLY A 118 -2.20 -13.70 3.88
C GLY A 118 -2.24 -15.22 3.97
N ARG A 119 -2.34 -15.88 2.81
CA ARG A 119 -2.29 -17.35 2.75
C ARG A 119 -0.94 -17.82 3.30
N ASP A 120 -0.99 -18.74 4.28
CA ASP A 120 0.18 -19.32 4.95
C ASP A 120 1.09 -18.29 5.65
N LEU A 121 0.52 -17.13 6.01
CA LEU A 121 1.22 -16.02 6.66
C LEU A 121 0.53 -15.65 7.97
N ASP A 122 0.81 -16.46 8.98
CA ASP A 122 0.43 -16.20 10.37
C ASP A 122 1.46 -15.33 11.07
N LEU A 123 0.98 -14.32 11.77
CA LEU A 123 1.79 -13.41 12.59
C LEU A 123 1.20 -13.28 13.98
N ALA A 124 2.03 -12.82 14.89
CA ALA A 124 1.64 -12.24 16.17
C ALA A 124 2.55 -11.03 16.40
N TRP A 125 2.30 -10.27 17.45
CA TRP A 125 3.20 -9.19 17.85
C TRP A 125 3.47 -9.22 19.34
N LEU A 126 4.67 -8.83 19.74
CA LEU A 126 5.09 -8.70 21.13
C LEU A 126 5.44 -7.25 21.43
N ALA A 127 5.27 -6.82 22.69
CA ALA A 127 5.88 -5.58 23.14
C ALA A 127 7.39 -5.63 22.89
N TRP A 128 8.00 -4.51 22.52
CA TRP A 128 9.39 -4.52 22.07
C TRP A 128 10.37 -5.04 23.13
N GLU A 129 10.10 -4.82 24.41
CA GLU A 129 10.89 -5.34 25.52
C GLU A 129 10.93 -6.89 25.49
N ASP A 130 9.75 -7.51 25.41
CA ASP A 130 9.59 -8.96 25.34
C ASP A 130 10.17 -9.53 24.03
N GLY A 131 10.00 -8.80 22.92
CA GLY A 131 10.52 -9.19 21.62
C GLY A 131 12.04 -9.16 21.56
N LEU A 132 12.69 -8.16 22.15
CA LEU A 132 14.16 -8.07 22.19
C LEU A 132 14.78 -9.13 23.12
N GLU A 133 14.14 -9.43 24.25
CA GLU A 133 14.59 -10.52 25.12
C GLU A 133 14.59 -11.86 24.37
N ARG A 134 13.58 -12.08 23.52
CA ARG A 134 13.40 -13.33 22.78
C ARG A 134 14.23 -13.41 21.49
N PHE A 135 14.56 -12.27 20.88
CA PHE A 135 15.30 -12.18 19.62
C PHE A 135 16.48 -11.18 19.69
N PRO A 136 17.52 -11.45 20.51
CA PRO A 136 18.60 -10.49 20.77
C PRO A 136 19.63 -10.33 19.62
N GLY A 137 19.37 -10.92 18.44
CA GLY A 137 20.37 -11.14 17.39
C GLY A 137 20.41 -10.13 16.25
N ALA A 138 19.57 -9.10 16.26
CA ALA A 138 19.59 -8.06 15.21
C ALA A 138 20.71 -7.05 15.49
N SER A 139 21.46 -6.64 14.46
CA SER A 139 22.56 -5.67 14.62
C SER A 139 22.07 -4.24 14.86
N VAL A 140 20.81 -3.97 14.50
CA VAL A 140 20.11 -2.70 14.62
C VAL A 140 18.68 -2.90 15.12
N GLY A 141 18.11 -1.85 15.68
CA GLY A 141 16.81 -1.91 16.32
C GLY A 141 16.86 -2.63 17.66
N GLY A 142 17.98 -2.50 18.39
CA GLY A 142 18.14 -2.96 19.77
C GLY A 142 17.80 -1.86 20.78
N SER A 143 17.96 -2.13 22.09
CA SER A 143 17.59 -1.15 23.14
C SER A 143 18.35 0.17 23.01
N GLY A 144 19.62 0.15 22.57
CA GLY A 144 20.42 1.36 22.37
C GLY A 144 19.88 2.28 21.27
N ASP A 145 19.22 1.72 20.25
CA ASP A 145 18.58 2.50 19.17
C ASP A 145 17.26 3.17 19.60
N ARG A 146 16.82 2.93 20.86
CA ARG A 146 15.58 3.47 21.43
C ARG A 146 15.81 4.46 22.57
N GLU A 147 17.06 4.91 22.74
CA GLU A 147 17.43 5.94 23.74
C GLU A 147 17.20 7.37 23.23
N ASP A 148 16.74 7.55 21.99
CA ASP A 148 16.32 8.85 21.44
C ASP A 148 14.84 9.12 21.67
N ASP A 149 14.37 10.35 21.38
CA ASP A 149 12.95 10.72 21.51
C ASP A 149 12.05 10.11 20.40
N ALA A 150 12.63 9.71 19.26
CA ALA A 150 11.90 9.34 18.05
C ALA A 150 11.43 7.88 18.04
N HIS A 151 12.13 7.00 18.76
CA HIS A 151 11.84 5.57 18.86
C HIS A 151 11.31 5.17 20.25
N THR A 152 10.78 6.14 20.99
CA THR A 152 10.06 5.90 22.26
C THR A 152 8.59 5.50 22.03
N GLY A 153 7.95 4.99 23.09
CA GLY A 153 6.52 4.66 23.09
C GLY A 153 6.21 3.19 22.85
N LEU A 154 4.93 2.88 22.62
CA LEU A 154 4.47 1.51 22.43
C LEU A 154 4.89 1.01 21.04
N ARG A 155 5.74 -0.02 21.01
CA ARG A 155 6.23 -0.65 19.78
C ARG A 155 5.95 -2.14 19.80
N ALA A 156 5.60 -2.65 18.62
CA ALA A 156 5.20 -4.02 18.37
C ALA A 156 6.24 -4.70 17.47
N ILE A 157 7.02 -5.62 18.01
CA ILE A 157 7.90 -6.48 17.22
C ILE A 157 7.04 -7.59 16.62
N LEU A 158 7.01 -7.66 15.28
CA LEU A 158 6.29 -8.71 14.57
C LEU A 158 7.05 -10.03 14.64
N VAL A 159 6.32 -11.10 14.95
CA VAL A 159 6.85 -12.45 15.14
C VAL A 159 5.96 -13.46 14.43
N ALA A 160 6.49 -14.64 14.15
CA ALA A 160 5.72 -15.73 13.60
C ALA A 160 5.34 -16.73 14.71
N PRO A 161 4.04 -16.97 14.97
CA PRO A 161 3.59 -17.91 15.98
C PRO A 161 3.83 -19.36 15.52
N THR A 162 4.19 -20.21 16.47
CA THR A 162 4.45 -21.65 16.29
C THR A 162 3.79 -22.44 17.42
N GLN A 163 3.80 -23.77 17.35
CA GLN A 163 3.30 -24.61 18.44
C GLN A 163 4.13 -24.45 19.73
N GLU A 164 5.41 -24.07 19.61
CA GLU A 164 6.36 -23.95 20.71
C GLU A 164 6.57 -22.49 21.18
N GLY A 165 5.78 -21.54 20.66
CA GLY A 165 5.83 -20.12 21.01
C GLY A 165 5.98 -19.24 19.78
N TYR A 166 7.07 -18.45 19.71
CA TYR A 166 7.30 -17.49 18.63
C TYR A 166 8.68 -17.67 18.01
N GLU A 167 8.74 -17.53 16.69
CA GLU A 167 9.97 -17.46 15.90
C GLU A 167 10.08 -16.09 15.21
N SER A 168 11.26 -15.81 14.66
CA SER A 168 11.46 -14.63 13.83
C SER A 168 10.50 -14.65 12.63
N VAL A 169 9.89 -13.50 12.36
CA VAL A 169 9.05 -13.26 11.17
C VAL A 169 9.75 -13.58 9.85
N LEU A 170 11.09 -13.56 9.84
CA LEU A 170 11.91 -13.87 8.67
C LEU A 170 11.72 -15.31 8.17
N ARG A 171 11.16 -16.21 8.97
CA ARG A 171 10.76 -17.56 8.50
C ARG A 171 9.80 -17.53 7.32
N HIS A 172 9.07 -16.42 7.16
CA HIS A 172 8.11 -16.21 6.08
C HIS A 172 8.75 -15.64 4.80
N LEU A 173 10.05 -15.31 4.79
CA LEU A 173 10.73 -14.79 3.60
C LEU A 173 10.57 -15.68 2.36
N PRO A 174 10.66 -17.03 2.43
CA PRO A 174 10.41 -17.87 1.26
C PRO A 174 9.01 -17.64 0.67
N THR A 175 7.97 -17.57 1.50
CA THR A 175 6.60 -17.27 1.09
C THR A 175 6.48 -15.86 0.49
N LEU A 176 7.12 -14.87 1.11
CA LEU A 176 7.12 -13.48 0.62
C LEU A 176 7.84 -13.31 -0.71
N ARG A 177 8.86 -14.14 -0.99
CA ARG A 177 9.58 -14.14 -2.28
C ARG A 177 8.79 -14.81 -3.39
N ASP A 178 7.85 -15.71 -3.06
CA ASP A 178 7.06 -16.50 -4.02
C ASP A 178 5.68 -15.89 -4.29
N ASN A 179 5.62 -14.58 -4.54
CA ASN A 179 4.38 -13.83 -4.85
C ASN A 179 3.23 -14.11 -3.85
N PRO A 180 3.35 -13.63 -2.61
CA PRO A 180 2.42 -13.95 -1.53
C PRO A 180 1.00 -13.46 -1.84
N LEU A 181 0.00 -14.25 -1.43
CA LEU A 181 -1.40 -13.81 -1.41
C LEU A 181 -1.67 -13.08 -0.10
N LEU A 182 -1.52 -11.75 -0.12
CA LEU A 182 -1.78 -10.88 1.02
C LEU A 182 -3.24 -10.45 1.06
N TYR A 183 -3.84 -10.48 2.24
CA TYR A 183 -5.23 -10.09 2.43
C TYR A 183 -5.38 -8.56 2.48
N VAL A 184 -6.48 -8.08 1.89
CA VAL A 184 -6.89 -6.67 1.94
C VAL A 184 -8.30 -6.65 2.52
N SER A 185 -8.56 -5.73 3.45
CA SER A 185 -9.87 -5.63 4.08
C SER A 185 -10.95 -5.24 3.06
N HIS A 186 -12.21 -5.60 3.33
CA HIS A 186 -13.33 -5.17 2.51
C HIS A 186 -13.45 -3.64 2.46
N ALA A 187 -13.22 -2.96 3.59
CA ALA A 187 -13.24 -1.50 3.66
C ALA A 187 -12.16 -0.87 2.76
N GLU A 188 -10.95 -1.41 2.77
CA GLU A 188 -9.86 -0.92 1.90
C GLU A 188 -10.13 -1.22 0.43
N THR A 189 -10.66 -2.40 0.12
CA THR A 189 -11.08 -2.75 -1.24
C THR A 189 -12.13 -1.76 -1.75
N GLN A 190 -13.13 -1.42 -0.93
CA GLN A 190 -14.17 -0.45 -1.29
C GLN A 190 -13.57 0.95 -1.51
N ARG A 191 -12.66 1.40 -0.63
CA ARG A 191 -11.97 2.69 -0.77
C ARG A 191 -11.20 2.76 -2.09
N MET A 192 -10.41 1.73 -2.41
CA MET A 192 -9.66 1.65 -3.66
C MET A 192 -10.58 1.74 -4.89
N MET A 193 -11.71 1.02 -4.88
CA MET A 193 -12.70 1.06 -5.98
C MET A 193 -13.29 2.47 -6.18
N LEU A 194 -13.65 3.14 -5.08
CA LEU A 194 -14.17 4.50 -5.13
C LEU A 194 -13.10 5.47 -5.66
N LEU A 195 -11.85 5.35 -5.18
CA LEU A 195 -10.76 6.21 -5.60
C LEU A 195 -10.41 6.01 -7.08
N ALA A 196 -10.38 4.75 -7.54
CA ALA A 196 -10.16 4.42 -8.94
C ALA A 196 -11.21 5.07 -9.84
N SER A 197 -12.48 5.07 -9.39
CA SER A 197 -13.59 5.69 -10.12
C SER A 197 -13.48 7.23 -10.12
N GLU A 198 -13.22 7.83 -8.96
CA GLU A 198 -13.01 9.28 -8.82
C GLU A 198 -11.87 9.78 -9.71
N ARG A 199 -10.76 9.04 -9.75
CA ARG A 199 -9.54 9.43 -10.46
C ARG A 199 -9.45 8.90 -11.90
N LEU A 200 -10.49 8.21 -12.38
CA LEU A 200 -10.56 7.72 -13.76
C LEU A 200 -10.31 8.81 -14.82
N PRO A 201 -10.82 10.05 -14.69
CA PRO A 201 -10.54 11.11 -15.67
C PRO A 201 -9.04 11.38 -15.83
N ARG A 202 -8.25 11.28 -14.76
CA ARG A 202 -6.78 11.47 -14.81
C ARG A 202 -6.10 10.33 -15.57
N PHE A 203 -6.53 9.09 -15.31
CA PHE A 203 -6.08 7.92 -16.08
C PHE A 203 -6.39 8.08 -17.57
N LEU A 204 -7.60 8.49 -17.94
CA LEU A 204 -8.01 8.66 -19.33
C LEU A 204 -7.26 9.80 -20.03
N ASN A 205 -6.99 10.90 -19.33
CA ASN A 205 -6.17 11.99 -19.87
C ASN A 205 -4.75 11.50 -20.21
N LEU A 206 -4.13 10.73 -19.31
CA LEU A 206 -2.80 10.17 -19.54
C LEU A 206 -2.80 9.09 -20.63
N LEU A 207 -3.85 8.27 -20.70
CA LEU A 207 -4.05 7.32 -21.79
C LEU A 207 -4.08 8.05 -23.14
N GLY A 208 -4.89 9.10 -23.26
CA GLY A 208 -4.99 9.89 -24.49
C GLY A 208 -3.67 10.57 -24.88
N ALA A 209 -2.83 10.93 -23.91
CA ALA A 209 -1.54 11.57 -24.16
C ALA A 209 -0.40 10.60 -24.48
N HIS A 210 -0.40 9.40 -23.87
CA HIS A 210 0.79 8.53 -23.82
C HIS A 210 0.54 7.08 -24.25
N ALA A 211 -0.66 6.69 -24.68
CA ALA A 211 -0.93 5.30 -25.08
C ALA A 211 -0.04 4.79 -26.23
N ALA A 212 0.43 5.68 -27.10
CA ALA A 212 1.31 5.35 -28.22
C ALA A 212 2.81 5.40 -27.86
N ASP A 213 3.15 5.89 -26.67
CA ASP A 213 4.54 6.11 -26.28
C ASP A 213 5.20 4.79 -25.83
N PRO A 214 6.42 4.48 -26.32
CA PRO A 214 7.16 3.31 -25.84
C PRO A 214 7.39 3.35 -24.34
N GLY A 215 7.19 2.20 -23.67
CA GLY A 215 7.38 2.08 -22.22
C GLY A 215 6.17 2.49 -21.38
N TRP A 216 5.06 2.85 -22.03
CA TRP A 216 3.77 3.11 -21.37
C TRP A 216 2.81 1.93 -21.54
N ALA A 217 2.14 1.57 -20.45
CA ALA A 217 1.05 0.62 -20.47
C ALA A 217 -0.02 1.03 -19.46
N PHE A 218 -1.27 0.93 -19.88
CA PHE A 218 -2.44 1.33 -19.12
C PHE A 218 -3.27 0.08 -18.86
N LEU A 219 -3.48 -0.27 -17.60
CA LEU A 219 -4.29 -1.42 -17.23
C LEU A 219 -5.43 -1.02 -16.32
N VAL A 220 -6.57 -1.66 -16.51
CA VAL A 220 -7.73 -1.55 -15.61
C VAL A 220 -8.02 -2.89 -14.97
N LYS A 221 -8.49 -2.87 -13.74
CA LYS A 221 -8.97 -4.05 -13.02
C LYS A 221 -10.49 -4.02 -13.00
N LEU A 222 -11.11 -5.02 -13.61
CA LEU A 222 -12.55 -5.11 -13.75
C LEU A 222 -13.10 -6.31 -12.95
N GLY A 223 -14.17 -6.07 -12.18
CA GLY A 223 -14.86 -7.11 -11.42
C GLY A 223 -15.99 -7.75 -12.24
N TYR A 224 -15.84 -9.02 -12.59
CA TYR A 224 -16.84 -9.82 -13.28
C TYR A 224 -17.61 -10.69 -12.30
N PRO A 225 -18.95 -10.79 -12.40
CA PRO A 225 -19.71 -11.71 -11.56
C PRO A 225 -19.28 -13.15 -11.83
N VAL A 226 -19.13 -13.93 -10.76
CA VAL A 226 -18.82 -15.36 -10.85
C VAL A 226 -20.10 -16.15 -11.07
N ASP A 227 -20.09 -17.06 -12.05
CA ASP A 227 -21.21 -17.95 -12.31
C ASP A 227 -21.41 -18.88 -11.08
N ASP A 228 -22.65 -19.02 -10.60
CA ASP A 228 -23.07 -19.91 -9.50
C ASP A 228 -22.64 -19.58 -8.04
N GLN A 229 -22.32 -18.32 -7.70
CA GLN A 229 -22.18 -17.92 -6.28
C GLN A 229 -23.45 -17.23 -5.72
N PRO A 230 -24.06 -17.75 -4.62
CA PRO A 230 -25.27 -17.17 -4.02
C PRO A 230 -25.06 -15.73 -3.51
N ASP A 231 -23.82 -15.36 -3.18
CA ASP A 231 -23.49 -14.11 -2.51
C ASP A 231 -23.07 -12.99 -3.49
N GLY A 232 -23.13 -13.23 -4.81
CA GLY A 232 -22.77 -12.22 -5.81
C GLY A 232 -21.28 -11.88 -5.87
N GLY A 233 -20.42 -12.88 -5.60
CA GLY A 233 -18.96 -12.76 -5.68
C GLY A 233 -18.49 -12.29 -7.06
N LYS A 234 -17.43 -11.48 -7.08
CA LYS A 234 -16.79 -11.01 -8.30
C LYS A 234 -15.37 -11.55 -8.41
N GLU A 235 -15.00 -12.04 -9.59
CA GLU A 235 -13.61 -12.28 -9.96
C GLU A 235 -13.05 -11.00 -10.56
N HIS A 236 -11.92 -10.52 -10.01
CA HIS A 236 -11.29 -9.30 -10.50
C HIS A 236 -10.13 -9.63 -11.43
N LEU A 237 -10.20 -9.10 -12.65
CA LEU A 237 -9.28 -9.40 -13.73
C LEU A 237 -8.61 -8.13 -14.25
N TRP A 238 -7.35 -8.23 -14.66
CA TRP A 238 -6.58 -7.13 -15.24
C TRP A 238 -6.68 -7.13 -16.76
N PHE A 239 -6.87 -5.95 -17.34
CA PHE A 239 -6.98 -5.75 -18.78
C PHE A 239 -6.06 -4.63 -19.23
N GLN A 240 -5.28 -4.85 -20.29
CA GLN A 240 -4.52 -3.84 -20.99
C GLN A 240 -5.46 -2.99 -21.85
N VAL A 241 -5.51 -1.68 -21.62
CA VAL A 241 -6.37 -0.72 -22.33
C VAL A 241 -5.74 -0.29 -23.64
N HIS A 242 -6.56 -0.23 -24.68
CA HIS A 242 -6.21 0.27 -26.02
C HIS A 242 -6.92 1.57 -26.39
N GLY A 243 -8.03 1.90 -25.71
CA GLY A 243 -8.76 3.14 -25.94
C GLY A 243 -10.18 3.10 -25.36
N LEU A 244 -10.95 4.14 -25.69
CA LEU A 244 -12.38 4.24 -25.38
C LEU A 244 -13.20 4.20 -26.67
N VAL A 245 -14.26 3.40 -26.68
CA VAL A 245 -15.21 3.30 -27.80
C VAL A 245 -16.62 3.37 -27.23
N GLY A 246 -17.37 4.41 -27.60
CA GLY A 246 -18.78 4.54 -27.19
C GLY A 246 -19.01 4.65 -25.68
N GLY A 247 -18.01 5.06 -24.89
CA GLY A 247 -18.07 5.11 -23.43
C GLY A 247 -17.64 3.81 -22.73
N GLU A 248 -17.28 2.78 -23.48
CA GLU A 248 -16.69 1.54 -22.96
C GLU A 248 -15.17 1.52 -23.20
N ILE A 249 -14.45 0.75 -22.39
CA ILE A 249 -13.01 0.52 -22.57
C ILE A 249 -12.81 -0.63 -23.57
N ASP A 250 -12.06 -0.37 -24.63
CA ASP A 250 -11.47 -1.42 -25.47
C ASP A 250 -10.20 -1.94 -24.81
N ALA A 251 -10.21 -3.19 -24.35
CA ALA A 251 -9.10 -3.75 -23.58
C ALA A 251 -8.89 -5.25 -23.84
N THR A 252 -7.70 -5.74 -23.50
CA THR A 252 -7.30 -7.14 -23.63
C THR A 252 -6.97 -7.75 -22.26
N LEU A 253 -7.59 -8.87 -21.93
CA LEU A 253 -7.39 -9.59 -20.68
C LEU A 253 -5.94 -10.11 -20.54
N THR A 254 -5.29 -9.82 -19.40
CA THR A 254 -3.85 -10.12 -19.18
C THR A 254 -3.58 -11.24 -18.18
N ASN A 255 -4.57 -11.66 -17.38
CA ASN A 255 -4.43 -12.77 -16.42
C ASN A 255 -5.46 -13.87 -16.67
N GLN A 256 -5.12 -15.10 -16.25
CA GLN A 256 -5.96 -16.27 -16.44
C GLN A 256 -7.22 -16.17 -15.54
N PRO A 257 -8.43 -16.22 -16.13
CA PRO A 257 -9.67 -16.32 -15.35
C PRO A 257 -9.86 -17.73 -14.78
N PHE A 258 -10.53 -17.81 -13.63
CA PHE A 258 -10.82 -19.05 -12.93
C PHE A 258 -12.31 -19.43 -12.98
N ALA A 259 -13.20 -18.44 -12.87
CA ALA A 259 -14.62 -18.68 -12.60
C ALA A 259 -15.55 -17.78 -13.44
N VAL A 260 -15.04 -17.18 -14.50
CA VAL A 260 -15.83 -16.38 -15.46
C VAL A 260 -15.58 -16.82 -16.90
N ALA A 261 -16.59 -16.65 -17.76
CA ALA A 261 -16.56 -17.02 -19.17
C ALA A 261 -15.71 -16.06 -20.05
N LEU A 262 -14.47 -15.78 -19.63
CA LEU A 262 -13.47 -15.02 -20.38
C LEU A 262 -12.21 -15.86 -20.62
N GLN A 263 -11.42 -15.47 -21.63
CA GLN A 263 -10.18 -16.17 -21.97
C GLN A 263 -8.98 -15.21 -21.92
N LEU A 264 -7.84 -15.70 -21.41
CA LEU A 264 -6.59 -14.94 -21.45
C LEU A 264 -6.30 -14.46 -22.88
N GLY A 265 -5.94 -13.19 -23.05
CA GLY A 265 -5.70 -12.57 -24.35
C GLY A 265 -6.96 -12.17 -25.13
N GLN A 266 -8.16 -12.41 -24.58
CA GLN A 266 -9.41 -11.95 -25.19
C GLN A 266 -9.46 -10.40 -25.16
N ARG A 267 -9.65 -9.80 -26.34
CA ARG A 267 -9.93 -8.37 -26.50
C ARG A 267 -11.43 -8.14 -26.64
N GLY A 268 -11.95 -7.08 -26.02
CA GLY A 268 -13.34 -6.72 -26.13
C GLY A 268 -13.63 -5.31 -25.62
N LEU A 269 -14.91 -4.93 -25.72
CA LEU A 269 -15.43 -3.74 -25.07
C LEU A 269 -15.92 -4.09 -23.67
N HIS A 270 -15.54 -3.27 -22.71
CA HIS A 270 -15.81 -3.50 -21.30
C HIS A 270 -16.37 -2.23 -20.66
N SER A 271 -17.54 -2.36 -20.04
CA SER A 271 -18.16 -1.24 -19.33
C SER A 271 -17.36 -0.81 -18.10
N LEU A 272 -17.27 0.51 -17.93
CA LEU A 272 -16.60 1.19 -16.81
C LEU A 272 -17.27 0.95 -15.45
N ASP A 273 -18.54 0.53 -15.43
CA ASP A 273 -19.25 0.15 -14.20
C ASP A 273 -18.59 -1.01 -13.42
N LYS A 274 -17.73 -1.79 -14.10
CA LYS A 274 -16.97 -2.89 -13.51
C LYS A 274 -15.63 -2.44 -12.94
N LEU A 275 -15.26 -1.18 -13.10
CA LEU A 275 -13.97 -0.66 -12.65
C LEU A 275 -13.82 -0.85 -11.15
N THR A 276 -12.71 -1.48 -10.77
CA THR A 276 -12.39 -1.75 -9.37
C THR A 276 -11.02 -1.24 -8.98
N ASP A 277 -10.13 -1.07 -9.96
CA ASP A 277 -8.81 -0.44 -9.79
C ASP A 277 -8.24 -0.13 -11.18
N TRP A 278 -7.12 0.60 -11.25
CA TRP A 278 -6.33 0.73 -12.46
C TRP A 278 -4.86 0.98 -12.16
N THR A 279 -3.99 0.81 -13.15
CA THR A 279 -2.57 1.10 -13.01
C THR A 279 -1.99 1.61 -14.32
N ILE A 280 -0.98 2.47 -14.19
CA ILE A 280 -0.21 3.00 -15.30
C ILE A 280 1.24 2.57 -15.07
N VAL A 281 1.76 1.78 -15.98
CA VAL A 281 3.19 1.51 -16.09
C VAL A 281 3.77 2.55 -17.04
N SER A 282 4.85 3.19 -16.63
CA SER A 282 5.54 4.23 -17.38
C SER A 282 7.06 4.11 -17.20
N PRO A 283 7.87 4.86 -17.95
CA PRO A 283 9.31 4.96 -17.70
C PRO A 283 9.68 5.41 -16.28
N PHE A 284 8.75 6.03 -15.55
CA PHE A 284 8.96 6.49 -14.17
C PHE A 284 8.57 5.46 -13.10
N GLY A 285 8.07 4.29 -13.52
CA GLY A 285 7.56 3.24 -12.64
C GLY A 285 6.07 2.99 -12.81
N ARG A 286 5.48 2.30 -11.83
CA ARG A 286 4.07 1.92 -11.78
C ARG A 286 3.31 2.86 -10.84
N PHE A 287 2.15 3.33 -11.28
CA PHE A 287 1.31 4.26 -10.55
C PHE A 287 -0.14 3.76 -10.55
N ASP A 288 -0.78 3.78 -9.39
CA ASP A 288 -2.17 3.42 -9.16
C ASP A 288 -2.97 4.70 -8.84
N PRO A 289 -4.28 4.60 -8.49
CA PRO A 289 -5.07 5.78 -8.15
C PRO A 289 -4.48 6.58 -6.98
N ASP A 290 -3.90 5.95 -5.97
CA ASP A 290 -3.29 6.64 -4.82
C ASP A 290 -2.00 7.39 -5.24
N ALA A 291 -1.22 6.83 -6.18
CA ALA A 291 0.08 7.36 -6.59
C ALA A 291 0.06 8.29 -7.83
N ILE A 292 -1.10 8.48 -8.49
CA ILE A 292 -1.19 9.19 -9.77
C ILE A 292 -0.64 10.63 -9.75
N LEU A 293 -0.83 11.36 -8.65
CA LEU A 293 -0.29 12.71 -8.49
C LEU A 293 1.25 12.72 -8.63
N ASN A 294 1.93 11.66 -8.18
CA ASN A 294 3.38 11.57 -8.29
C ASN A 294 3.83 11.45 -9.75
N LEU A 295 3.07 10.74 -10.58
CA LEU A 295 3.35 10.65 -12.02
C LEU A 295 3.17 12.02 -12.69
N GLU A 296 2.04 12.68 -12.47
CA GLU A 296 1.76 14.00 -13.05
C GLU A 296 2.82 15.03 -12.66
N ARG A 297 3.27 15.03 -11.40
CA ARG A 297 4.35 15.91 -10.95
C ARG A 297 5.69 15.59 -11.61
N LYS A 298 5.99 14.31 -11.87
CA LYS A 298 7.20 13.92 -12.61
C LYS A 298 7.14 14.41 -14.06
N LEU A 299 5.98 14.29 -14.71
CA LEU A 299 5.77 14.80 -16.07
C LEU A 299 5.94 16.31 -16.17
N LEU A 300 5.36 17.07 -15.22
CA LEU A 300 5.51 18.53 -15.17
C LEU A 300 6.98 18.98 -14.99
N ARG A 301 7.75 18.25 -14.19
CA ARG A 301 9.19 18.50 -14.01
C ARG A 301 10.01 18.12 -15.24
N GLY A 302 9.64 17.04 -15.94
CA GLY A 302 10.27 16.65 -17.19
C GLY A 302 10.02 17.66 -18.32
N ALA A 303 8.81 18.24 -18.38
CA ALA A 303 8.45 19.25 -19.37
C ALA A 303 9.13 20.61 -19.17
N THR A 304 9.65 20.88 -17.96
CA THR A 304 10.39 22.14 -17.66
C THR A 304 11.89 22.05 -17.92
N LEU A 305 12.40 20.86 -18.28
CA LEU A 305 13.82 20.61 -18.57
C LEU A 305 14.12 20.45 -20.07
N ASN A 306 13.11 20.58 -20.94
CA ASN A 306 13.23 20.51 -22.40
C ASN A 306 12.91 21.86 -23.04
#